data_AF-A0A1M5MVT6-F1
#
_entry.id   AF-A0A1M5MVT6-F1
#
_cell.length_a   1.000
_cell.length_b   1.000
_cell.length_c   1.000
_cell.angle_alpha   90.00
_cell.angle_beta   90.00
_cell.angle_gamma   90.00
#
_symmetry.space_group_name_H-M   'P 1'
#
loop_
_entity.id
_entity.type
_entity.pdbx_description
1 polymer ?
#
loop_
_entity_poly.entity_id
_entity_poly.type
_entity_poly.pdbx_seq_one_letter_code
_entity_poly.pdbx_strand_id
1 'polypeptide(L)'
;MPSKKFDKEFFQRKISGLTNGQLLALLQLRGDANEALMVLAVGEATKRNIAFKLPEAPIMTQGNAPASDKSKLKRWNWGAFFLAPVWTCANKLDIWTIALFIPPINFVVLFYLGFKGNQLAYAKNTLNSVDDFMLIQRQWAKEVIRVILITAIFQISLGLLIGLLTHFTS
;
A
#
# COMPACT_ATOMS: atom_id res chain seq x y z
N MET A 1 8.58 -17.06 -9.82
CA MET A 1 7.60 -16.92 -10.93
C MET A 1 7.74 -15.53 -11.52
N PRO A 2 8.09 -15.37 -12.81
CA PRO A 2 8.19 -14.05 -13.41
C PRO A 2 6.80 -13.42 -13.48
N SER A 3 6.67 -12.18 -12.98
CA SER A 3 5.48 -11.34 -13.18
C SER A 3 5.19 -11.28 -14.69
N LYS A 4 4.03 -11.80 -15.12
CA LYS A 4 3.62 -11.77 -16.53
C LYS A 4 3.51 -10.30 -16.96
N LYS A 5 4.46 -9.82 -17.75
CA LYS A 5 4.47 -8.48 -18.34
C LYS A 5 3.19 -8.30 -19.18
N PHE A 6 2.55 -7.14 -19.05
CA PHE A 6 1.35 -6.80 -19.81
C PHE A 6 1.67 -6.70 -21.31
N ASP A 7 1.04 -7.53 -22.14
CA ASP A 7 1.24 -7.60 -23.59
C ASP A 7 0.24 -6.69 -24.32
N LYS A 8 0.67 -5.45 -24.59
CA LYS A 8 -0.18 -4.41 -25.20
C LYS A 8 -0.73 -4.81 -26.58
N GLU A 9 0.07 -5.49 -27.41
CA GLU A 9 -0.30 -5.83 -28.78
C GLU A 9 -1.36 -6.94 -28.81
N PHE A 10 -1.19 -7.96 -27.98
CA PHE A 10 -2.18 -9.03 -27.84
C PHE A 10 -3.55 -8.47 -27.46
N PHE A 11 -3.59 -7.58 -26.46
CA PHE A 11 -4.85 -7.02 -25.97
C PHE A 11 -5.46 -6.00 -26.94
N GLN A 12 -4.64 -5.22 -27.65
CA GLN A 12 -5.14 -4.35 -28.73
C GLN A 12 -5.91 -5.14 -29.78
N ARG A 13 -5.32 -6.23 -30.29
CA ARG A 13 -5.98 -7.08 -31.30
C ARG A 13 -7.30 -7.66 -30.78
N LYS A 14 -7.34 -8.06 -29.50
CA LYS A 14 -8.57 -8.58 -28.88
C LYS A 14 -9.65 -7.49 -28.74
N ILE A 15 -9.27 -6.30 -28.29
CA ILE A 15 -10.18 -5.16 -28.09
C ILE A 15 -10.76 -4.69 -29.44
N SER A 16 -9.94 -4.59 -30.47
CA SER A 16 -10.42 -4.24 -31.82
C SER A 16 -11.34 -5.32 -32.42
N GLY A 17 -11.31 -6.55 -31.90
CA GLY A 17 -12.25 -7.61 -32.28
C GLY A 17 -13.58 -7.61 -31.52
N LEU A 18 -13.75 -6.76 -30.50
CA LEU A 18 -14.99 -6.74 -29.68
C LEU A 18 -16.15 -6.08 -30.45
N THR A 19 -17.38 -6.52 -30.15
CA THR A 19 -18.58 -5.80 -30.59
C THR A 19 -18.78 -4.52 -29.76
N ASN A 20 -19.59 -3.59 -30.26
CA ASN A 20 -19.85 -2.33 -29.54
C ASN A 20 -20.47 -2.55 -28.15
N GLY A 21 -21.34 -3.55 -27.99
CA GLY A 21 -21.93 -3.91 -26.70
C GLY A 21 -20.90 -4.51 -25.74
N GLN A 22 -20.00 -5.37 -26.23
CA GLN A 22 -18.91 -5.94 -25.43
C GLN A 22 -17.88 -4.90 -25.02
N LEU A 23 -17.56 -3.97 -25.91
CA LEU A 23 -16.66 -2.86 -25.65
C LEU A 23 -17.26 -1.92 -24.59
N LEU A 24 -18.56 -1.64 -24.66
CA LEU A 24 -19.27 -0.86 -23.64
C LEU A 24 -19.30 -1.58 -22.29
N ALA A 25 -19.56 -2.88 -22.27
CA ALA A 25 -19.53 -3.69 -21.05
C ALA A 25 -18.13 -3.72 -20.42
N LEU A 26 -17.07 -3.77 -21.23
CA LEU A 26 -15.67 -3.69 -20.77
C LEU A 26 -15.38 -2.31 -20.15
N LEU A 27 -15.86 -1.23 -20.77
CA LEU A 27 -15.73 0.14 -20.24
C LEU A 27 -16.53 0.36 -18.94
N GLN A 28 -17.59 -0.42 -18.72
CA GLN A 28 -18.41 -0.38 -17.50
C GLN A 28 -17.90 -1.31 -16.39
N LEU A 29 -16.93 -2.19 -16.69
CA LEU A 29 -16.34 -3.12 -15.71
C LEU A 29 -15.54 -2.32 -14.67
N ARG A 30 -15.93 -2.42 -13.39
CA ARG A 30 -15.45 -1.57 -12.29
C ARG A 30 -14.16 -2.10 -11.66
N GLY A 31 -13.11 -1.27 -11.65
CA GLY A 31 -12.11 -1.21 -10.56
C GLY A 31 -11.03 -2.31 -10.50
N ASP A 32 -11.11 -3.30 -11.37
CA ASP A 32 -10.24 -4.50 -11.44
C ASP A 32 -9.54 -4.67 -12.80
N ALA A 33 -10.00 -3.94 -13.83
CA ALA A 33 -9.33 -3.88 -15.12
C ALA A 33 -7.98 -3.15 -15.03
N ASN A 34 -6.94 -3.74 -15.62
CA ASN A 34 -5.64 -3.11 -15.76
C ASN A 34 -5.78 -1.74 -16.47
N GLU A 35 -5.19 -0.68 -15.91
CA GLU A 35 -5.22 0.68 -16.47
C GLU A 35 -4.84 0.71 -17.95
N ALA A 36 -3.87 -0.12 -18.35
CA ALA A 36 -3.46 -0.24 -19.74
C ALA A 36 -4.58 -0.82 -20.63
N LEU A 37 -5.38 -1.79 -20.17
CA LEU A 37 -6.54 -2.31 -20.92
C LEU A 37 -7.62 -1.25 -21.08
N MET A 38 -7.85 -0.44 -20.04
CA MET A 38 -8.86 0.62 -20.08
C MET A 38 -8.50 1.69 -21.10
N VAL A 39 -7.23 2.14 -21.13
CA VAL A 39 -6.75 3.11 -22.14
C VAL A 39 -6.91 2.56 -23.56
N LEU A 40 -6.61 1.28 -23.75
CA LEU A 40 -6.76 0.61 -25.03
C LEU A 40 -8.23 0.51 -25.48
N ALA A 41 -9.14 0.19 -24.55
CA ALA A 41 -10.58 0.09 -24.83
C ALA A 41 -11.22 1.45 -25.09
N VAL A 42 -10.81 2.48 -24.35
CA VAL A 42 -11.25 3.87 -24.57
C VAL A 42 -10.81 4.35 -25.95
N GLY A 43 -9.55 4.11 -26.34
CA GLY A 43 -9.04 4.47 -27.66
C GLY A 43 -9.84 3.84 -28.80
N GLU A 44 -10.21 2.56 -28.67
CA GLU A 44 -11.04 1.86 -29.66
C GLU A 44 -12.48 2.39 -29.68
N ALA A 45 -13.07 2.70 -28.51
CA ALA A 45 -14.43 3.25 -28.44
C ALA A 45 -14.54 4.66 -29.03
N THR A 46 -13.51 5.50 -28.81
CA THR A 46 -13.40 6.83 -29.44
C THR A 46 -13.22 6.69 -30.95
N LYS A 47 -12.38 5.76 -31.43
CA LYS A 47 -12.21 5.49 -32.87
C LYS A 47 -13.54 5.09 -33.55
N ARG A 48 -14.43 4.43 -32.81
CA ARG A 48 -15.75 3.96 -33.28
C ARG A 48 -16.88 4.95 -33.06
N ASN A 49 -16.60 6.14 -32.51
CA ASN A 49 -17.58 7.17 -32.18
C ASN A 49 -18.75 6.63 -31.31
N ILE A 50 -18.46 5.73 -30.37
CA ILE A 50 -19.46 5.16 -29.47
C ILE A 50 -19.73 6.17 -28.35
N ALA A 51 -20.98 6.57 -28.15
CA ALA A 51 -21.38 7.36 -26.99
C ALA A 51 -21.44 6.45 -25.75
N PHE A 52 -20.45 6.58 -24.86
CA PHE A 52 -20.45 5.91 -23.56
C PHE A 52 -20.34 6.95 -22.45
N LYS A 53 -21.17 6.82 -21.41
CA LYS A 53 -20.93 7.52 -20.16
C LYS A 53 -19.91 6.70 -19.39
N LEU A 54 -18.66 7.18 -19.32
CA LEU A 54 -17.72 6.65 -18.35
C LEU A 54 -18.41 6.69 -16.98
N PRO A 55 -18.38 5.61 -16.17
CA PRO A 55 -18.57 5.77 -14.74
C PRO A 55 -17.64 6.91 -14.32
N GLU A 56 -18.14 7.90 -13.58
CA GLU A 56 -17.28 8.97 -13.06
C GLU A 56 -16.04 8.31 -12.48
N ALA A 57 -14.90 8.52 -13.15
CA ALA A 57 -13.63 8.12 -12.58
C ALA A 57 -13.60 8.80 -11.21
N PRO A 58 -13.18 8.12 -10.12
CA PRO A 58 -12.84 8.86 -8.91
C PRO A 58 -11.92 9.98 -9.38
N ILE A 59 -12.23 11.24 -9.05
CA ILE A 59 -11.59 12.43 -9.63
C ILE A 59 -10.08 12.19 -9.75
N MET A 60 -9.65 11.82 -10.96
CA MET A 60 -8.25 11.65 -11.33
C MET A 60 -7.92 12.92 -12.08
N THR A 61 -7.71 13.99 -11.33
CA THR A 61 -7.11 15.21 -11.86
C THR A 61 -5.70 14.85 -12.33
N GLN A 62 -5.55 14.50 -13.61
CA GLN A 62 -4.35 14.89 -14.34
C GLN A 62 -4.34 16.41 -14.39
N GLY A 63 -3.78 17.03 -13.35
CA GLY A 63 -3.74 18.48 -13.22
C GLY A 63 -3.26 18.91 -11.85
N ASN A 64 -1.97 19.24 -11.77
CA ASN A 64 -1.37 20.12 -10.76
C ASN A 64 -1.19 19.59 -9.33
N ALA A 65 -0.80 18.33 -9.13
CA ALA A 65 0.02 18.04 -7.96
C ALA A 65 1.47 18.48 -8.29
N PRO A 66 2.11 19.37 -7.50
CA PRO A 66 3.53 19.65 -7.70
C PRO A 66 4.26 18.31 -7.70
N ALA A 67 5.21 18.11 -8.62
CA ALA A 67 5.96 16.86 -8.76
C ALA A 67 6.31 16.30 -7.38
N SER A 68 5.49 15.35 -6.89
CA SER A 68 5.55 15.00 -5.48
C SER A 68 6.90 14.35 -5.24
N ASP A 69 7.67 14.92 -4.32
CA ASP A 69 9.07 14.51 -4.15
C ASP A 69 9.14 13.07 -3.63
N LYS A 70 9.28 12.13 -4.56
CA LYS A 70 9.40 10.69 -4.28
C LYS A 70 10.65 10.36 -3.46
N SER A 71 11.59 11.29 -3.28
CA SER A 71 12.71 11.11 -2.36
C SER A 71 12.25 10.87 -0.93
N LYS A 72 11.09 11.41 -0.52
CA LYS A 72 10.49 11.22 0.81
C LYS A 72 10.20 9.75 1.11
N LEU A 73 9.92 8.94 0.09
CA LEU A 73 9.69 7.50 0.21
C LEU A 73 10.96 6.71 0.54
N LYS A 74 12.15 7.30 0.35
CA LYS A 74 13.45 6.67 0.72
C LYS A 74 13.79 6.85 2.19
N ARG A 75 13.00 7.63 2.95
CA ARG A 75 13.20 7.82 4.39
C ARG A 75 12.91 6.52 5.13
N TRP A 76 13.62 6.32 6.22
CA TRP A 76 13.36 5.23 7.14
C TRP A 76 11.92 5.24 7.67
N ASN A 77 11.27 4.09 7.66
CA ASN A 77 9.92 3.90 8.20
C ASN A 77 9.97 3.26 9.58
N TRP A 78 9.87 4.11 10.61
CA TRP A 78 9.85 3.68 12.00
C TRP A 78 8.64 2.80 12.35
N GLY A 79 7.48 3.06 11.75
CA GLY A 79 6.27 2.25 11.94
C GLY A 79 6.43 0.84 11.39
N ALA A 80 6.94 0.72 10.17
CA ALA A 80 7.22 -0.55 9.51
C ALA A 80 8.29 -1.38 10.22
N PHE A 81 9.23 -0.72 10.92
CA PHE A 81 10.29 -1.39 11.67
C PHE A 81 9.81 -1.89 13.04
N PHE A 82 9.24 -1.01 13.88
CA PHE A 82 8.88 -1.37 15.26
C PHE A 82 7.51 -2.04 15.39
N LEU A 83 6.57 -1.75 14.49
CA LEU A 83 5.21 -2.29 14.51
C LEU A 83 4.95 -3.16 13.28
N ALA A 84 5.98 -3.86 12.79
CA ALA A 84 5.98 -4.50 11.48
C ALA A 84 4.75 -5.37 11.18
N PRO A 85 4.29 -6.31 12.03
CA PRO A 85 3.16 -7.17 11.70
C PRO A 85 1.84 -6.39 11.54
N VAL A 86 1.60 -5.43 12.43
CA VAL A 86 0.40 -4.58 12.41
C VAL A 86 0.47 -3.63 11.22
N TRP A 87 1.65 -3.04 10.99
CA TRP A 87 1.88 -2.10 9.91
C TRP A 87 1.79 -2.77 8.53
N THR A 88 2.35 -3.97 8.33
CA THR A 88 2.25 -4.68 7.04
C THR A 88 0.82 -5.11 6.74
N CYS A 89 0.05 -5.53 7.74
CA CYS A 89 -1.37 -5.81 7.60
C CYS A 89 -2.16 -4.56 7.15
N ALA A 90 -1.96 -3.43 7.83
CA ALA A 90 -2.63 -2.17 7.48
C ALA A 90 -2.27 -1.66 6.07
N ASN A 91 -1.08 -1.97 5.57
CA ASN A 91 -0.61 -1.57 4.24
C ASN A 91 -0.76 -2.67 3.18
N LYS A 92 -1.52 -3.75 3.47
CA LYS A 92 -1.80 -4.87 2.54
C LYS A 92 -0.53 -5.52 1.97
N LEU A 93 0.47 -5.69 2.84
CA LEU A 93 1.76 -6.30 2.54
C LEU A 93 1.81 -7.75 3.06
N ASP A 94 0.82 -8.55 2.71
CA ASP A 94 0.55 -9.89 3.28
C ASP A 94 1.76 -10.84 3.24
N ILE A 95 2.51 -10.85 2.12
CA ILE A 95 3.74 -11.66 1.99
C ILE A 95 4.78 -11.27 3.05
N TRP A 96 4.93 -9.97 3.31
CA TRP A 96 5.85 -9.48 4.33
C TRP A 96 5.34 -9.77 5.74
N THR A 97 4.02 -9.70 5.95
CA THR A 97 3.38 -10.13 7.20
C THR A 97 3.73 -11.58 7.53
N ILE A 98 3.60 -12.50 6.56
CA ILE A 98 3.95 -13.91 6.75
C ILE A 98 5.44 -14.08 7.04
N ALA A 99 6.30 -13.37 6.30
CA ALA A 99 7.76 -13.46 6.47
C ALA A 99 8.25 -13.02 7.86
N LEU A 100 7.51 -12.16 8.56
CA LEU A 100 7.81 -11.75 9.95
C LEU A 100 7.63 -12.88 10.98
N PHE A 101 6.91 -13.95 10.65
CA PHE A 101 6.70 -15.10 11.54
C PHE A 101 7.68 -16.25 11.27
N ILE A 102 8.68 -16.06 10.40
CA ILE A 102 9.66 -17.09 10.04
C ILE A 102 11.04 -16.70 10.58
N PRO A 103 11.49 -17.23 11.73
CA PRO A 103 12.86 -17.05 12.19
C PRO A 103 13.87 -17.81 11.31
N PRO A 104 15.09 -17.28 11.08
CA PRO A 104 15.59 -15.95 11.47
C PRO A 104 15.29 -14.85 10.42
N ILE A 105 14.57 -15.19 9.35
CA ILE A 105 14.26 -14.29 8.22
C ILE A 105 13.55 -13.02 8.71
N ASN A 106 12.70 -13.15 9.73
CA ASN A 106 12.00 -12.05 10.37
C ASN A 106 12.93 -10.89 10.74
N PHE A 107 14.13 -11.14 11.26
CA PHE A 107 15.08 -10.10 11.64
C PHE A 107 15.51 -9.27 10.42
N VAL A 108 15.91 -9.92 9.34
CA VAL A 108 16.30 -9.23 8.08
C VAL A 108 15.11 -8.49 7.48
N VAL A 109 13.91 -9.07 7.53
CA VAL A 109 12.67 -8.47 7.03
C VAL A 109 12.34 -7.18 7.77
N LEU A 110 12.52 -7.12 9.10
CA LEU A 110 12.31 -5.90 9.88
C LEU A 110 13.14 -4.72 9.33
N PHE A 111 14.45 -4.92 9.14
CA PHE A 111 15.32 -3.87 8.60
C PHE A 111 14.96 -3.52 7.15
N TYR A 112 14.65 -4.52 6.32
CA TYR A 112 14.23 -4.29 4.95
C TYR A 112 12.95 -3.45 4.87
N LEU A 113 11.96 -3.71 5.73
CA LEU A 113 10.75 -2.92 5.86
C LEU A 113 11.04 -1.51 6.43
N GLY A 114 12.01 -1.36 7.32
CA GLY A 114 12.49 -0.04 7.74
C GLY A 114 13.06 0.78 6.58
N PHE A 115 13.89 0.19 5.73
CA PHE A 115 14.52 0.88 4.59
C PHE A 115 13.56 1.12 3.41
N LYS A 116 12.76 0.11 3.03
CA LYS A 116 11.92 0.11 1.82
C LYS A 116 10.42 0.11 2.07
N GLY A 117 9.96 0.04 3.32
CA GLY A 117 8.55 -0.06 3.66
C GLY A 117 7.71 1.05 3.04
N ASN A 118 8.16 2.30 3.12
CA ASN A 118 7.48 3.44 2.49
C ASN A 118 7.25 3.24 0.98
N GLN A 119 8.25 2.72 0.27
CA GLN A 119 8.14 2.45 -1.18
C GLN A 119 7.18 1.29 -1.47
N LEU A 120 7.26 0.22 -0.69
CA LEU A 120 6.43 -0.98 -0.84
C LEU A 120 4.96 -0.67 -0.57
N ALA A 121 4.68 0.06 0.52
CA ALA A 121 3.33 0.48 0.86
C ALA A 121 2.79 1.50 -0.14
N TYR A 122 3.60 2.48 -0.56
CA TYR A 122 3.18 3.44 -1.58
C TYR A 122 2.90 2.76 -2.93
N ALA A 123 3.63 1.70 -3.30
CA ALA A 123 3.32 0.97 -4.54
C ALA A 123 1.93 0.29 -4.54
N LYS A 124 1.35 0.02 -3.37
CA LYS A 124 0.02 -0.61 -3.23
C LYS A 124 -1.08 0.34 -2.75
N ASN A 125 -0.74 1.59 -2.46
CA ASN A 125 -1.68 2.55 -1.91
C ASN A 125 -2.55 3.20 -2.99
N THR A 126 -3.65 3.84 -2.59
CA THR A 126 -4.60 4.51 -3.49
C THR A 126 -4.56 6.04 -3.41
N LEU A 127 -3.59 6.62 -2.68
CA LEU A 127 -3.47 8.07 -2.52
C LEU A 127 -2.73 8.68 -3.71
N ASN A 128 -3.19 9.87 -4.10
CA ASN A 128 -2.72 10.58 -5.29
C ASN A 128 -1.43 11.39 -5.06
N SER A 129 -1.00 11.56 -3.79
CA SER A 129 0.18 12.35 -3.43
C SER A 129 1.12 11.60 -2.48
N VAL A 130 2.43 11.72 -2.71
CA VAL A 130 3.46 11.24 -1.76
C VAL A 130 3.33 11.95 -0.43
N ASP A 131 2.92 13.22 -0.40
CA ASP A 131 2.80 13.98 0.84
C ASP A 131 1.66 13.47 1.73
N ASP A 132 0.48 13.23 1.15
CA ASP A 132 -0.66 12.67 1.87
C ASP A 132 -0.33 11.28 2.45
N PHE A 133 0.34 10.45 1.65
CA PHE A 133 0.84 9.17 2.12
C PHE A 133 1.81 9.32 3.29
N MET A 134 2.78 10.23 3.18
CA MET A 134 3.78 10.44 4.22
C MET A 134 3.20 11.03 5.50
N LEU A 135 2.05 11.73 5.46
CA LEU A 135 1.33 12.15 6.67
C LEU A 135 0.85 10.93 7.47
N ILE A 136 0.29 9.92 6.81
CA ILE A 136 -0.14 8.67 7.45
C ILE A 136 1.07 7.92 8.02
N GLN A 137 2.17 7.82 7.26
CA GLN A 137 3.38 7.14 7.75
C GLN A 137 4.01 7.85 8.96
N ARG A 138 3.87 9.18 9.06
CA ARG A 138 4.27 9.93 10.27
C ARG A 138 3.37 9.64 11.46
N GLN A 139 2.07 9.39 11.26
CA GLN A 139 1.18 8.97 12.34
C GLN A 139 1.61 7.61 12.90
N TRP A 140 1.95 6.64 12.03
CA TRP A 140 2.53 5.37 12.46
C TRP A 140 3.79 5.53 13.31
N ALA A 141 4.68 6.47 12.96
CA ALA A 141 5.85 6.77 13.80
C ALA A 141 5.46 7.32 15.19
N LYS A 142 4.37 8.07 15.31
CA LYS A 142 3.83 8.51 16.61
C LYS A 142 3.23 7.34 17.39
N GLU A 143 2.58 6.39 16.72
CA GLU A 143 2.06 5.17 17.36
C GLU A 143 3.17 4.35 18.01
N VAL A 144 4.33 4.24 17.34
CA VAL A 144 5.51 3.59 17.92
C VAL A 144 5.87 4.22 19.27
N ILE A 145 5.95 5.56 19.33
CA ILE A 145 6.28 6.27 20.56
C ILE A 145 5.25 5.98 21.66
N ARG A 146 3.94 6.01 21.32
CA ARG A 146 2.89 5.70 22.29
C ARG A 146 3.00 4.27 22.84
N VAL A 147 3.20 3.29 21.98
CA VAL A 147 3.35 1.89 22.38
C VAL A 147 4.58 1.72 23.28
N ILE A 148 5.72 2.33 22.94
CA ILE A 148 6.93 2.29 23.77
C ILE A 148 6.66 2.89 25.15
N LEU A 149 6.01 4.04 25.25
CA LEU A 149 5.72 4.68 26.53
C LEU A 149 4.78 3.83 27.40
N ILE A 150 3.70 3.31 26.82
CA ILE A 150 2.74 2.47 27.55
C ILE A 150 3.41 1.19 28.06
N THR A 151 4.19 0.52 27.20
CA THR A 151 4.90 -0.71 27.58
C THR A 151 5.97 -0.46 28.64
N ALA A 152 6.71 0.65 28.56
CA ALA A 152 7.69 1.02 29.58
C ALA A 152 7.03 1.30 30.94
N ILE A 153 5.95 2.08 30.98
CA ILE A 153 5.20 2.34 32.22
C ILE A 153 4.69 1.03 32.82
N PHE A 154 4.13 0.15 32.00
CA PHE A 154 3.65 -1.16 32.45
C PHE A 154 4.77 -2.00 33.07
N GLN A 155 5.95 -2.08 32.43
CA GLN A 155 7.10 -2.81 32.95
C GLN A 155 7.60 -2.24 34.28
N ILE A 156 7.66 -0.91 34.41
CA ILE A 156 8.07 -0.25 35.67
C ILE A 156 7.07 -0.57 36.78
N SER A 157 5.77 -0.39 36.53
CA SER A 157 4.72 -0.69 37.50
C SER A 157 4.72 -2.15 37.94
N LEU A 158 4.90 -3.08 36.99
CA LEU A 158 4.99 -4.50 37.27
C LEU A 158 6.24 -4.84 38.11
N GLY A 159 7.40 -4.25 37.80
CA GLY A 159 8.63 -4.44 38.56
C GLY A 159 8.51 -3.94 40.00
N LEU A 160 7.89 -2.77 40.21
CA LEU A 160 7.62 -2.22 41.54
C LEU A 160 6.67 -3.12 42.34
N LEU A 161 5.60 -3.62 41.71
CA LEU A 161 4.66 -4.54 42.34
C LEU A 161 5.36 -5.84 42.78
N ILE A 162 6.15 -6.45 41.90
CA ILE A 162 6.92 -7.66 42.22
C ILE A 162 7.88 -7.39 43.39
N GLY A 163 8.62 -6.29 43.35
CA GLY A 163 9.54 -5.90 44.42
C GLY A 163 8.84 -5.73 45.77
N LEU A 164 7.68 -5.07 45.79
CA LEU A 164 6.87 -4.89 47.00
C LEU A 164 6.40 -6.23 47.56
N LEU A 165 5.88 -7.12 46.71
CA LEU A 165 5.42 -8.45 47.12
C LEU A 165 6.57 -9.27 47.70
N THR A 166 7.75 -9.25 47.08
CA THR A 166 8.92 -10.01 47.58
C THR A 166 9.44 -9.51 48.93
N HIS A 167 9.31 -8.21 49.23
CA HIS A 167 9.71 -7.64 50.52
C HIS A 167 8.82 -8.10 51.67
N PHE A 168 7.52 -8.35 51.45
CA PHE A 168 6.61 -8.79 52.52
C PHE A 168 6.63 -10.30 52.75
N THR A 169 7.16 -11.07 51.80
CA THR A 169 7.26 -12.53 51.90
C THR A 169 8.62 -13.02 52.40
N SER A 170 9.59 -12.12 52.55
CA SER A 170 10.94 -12.39 53.07
C SER A 170 11.04 -11.97 54.53
#